data_AF-A0A5M4ALP4-F1
#
_entry.id   AF-A0A5M4ALP4-F1
#
_cell.length_a   1.000
_cell.length_b   1.000
_cell.length_c   1.000
_cell.angle_alpha   90.00
_cell.angle_beta   90.00
_cell.angle_gamma   90.00
#
_symmetry.space_group_name_H-M   'P 1'
#
loop_
_entity.id
_entity.type
_entity.pdbx_description
1 polymer ?
#
loop_
_entity_poly.entity_id
_entity_poly.type
_entity_poly.pdbx_seq_one_letter_code
_entity_poly.pdbx_strand_id
1 'polypeptide(L)'
;MKNHEGAFSTYDDDTNLELAAYTTCGGCPGGNIEHAPEEMIKNGVEVIHLATGLVVGYPPCPYTTYFKQFIEEKYKIPVVVGTHPIPQKYWLTHQKLKTWESEEWQELIAPTLFNEQTRLSYD
;
A
#
# COMPACT_ATOMS: atom_id res chain seq x y z
N MET A 1 6.40 -9.30 3.01
CA MET A 1 5.89 -10.39 2.18
C MET A 1 6.25 -11.74 2.77
N LYS A 2 7.49 -12.24 2.69
CA LYS A 2 7.85 -13.58 3.23
C LYS A 2 7.54 -13.80 4.71
N ASN A 3 7.70 -12.76 5.54
CA ASN A 3 7.38 -12.83 6.97
C ASN A 3 5.92 -12.43 7.28
N HIS A 4 5.09 -12.18 6.26
CA HIS A 4 3.72 -11.69 6.40
C HIS A 4 3.61 -10.41 7.26
N GLU A 5 4.64 -9.55 7.21
CA GLU A 5 4.65 -8.26 7.92
C GLU A 5 4.09 -7.13 7.03
N GLY A 6 3.47 -6.14 7.67
CA GLY A 6 2.84 -5.00 6.99
C GLY A 6 1.52 -5.43 6.35
N ALA A 7 1.18 -4.82 5.21
CA ALA A 7 -0.06 -5.14 4.52
C ALA A 7 -0.13 -6.59 4.03
N PHE A 8 0.99 -7.33 4.05
CA PHE A 8 1.00 -8.76 3.76
C PHE A 8 0.47 -9.64 4.90
N SER A 9 0.21 -9.09 6.09
CA SER A 9 -0.38 -9.85 7.19
C SER A 9 -1.87 -10.10 7.04
N THR A 10 -2.50 -9.54 6.01
CA THR A 10 -3.91 -9.79 5.69
C THR A 10 -4.12 -11.12 4.98
N TYR A 11 -3.04 -11.78 4.56
CA TYR A 11 -3.07 -13.10 3.95
C TYR A 11 -2.77 -14.18 4.98
N ASP A 12 -3.37 -15.35 4.83
CA ASP A 12 -3.12 -16.51 5.69
C ASP A 12 -1.63 -16.89 5.65
N ASP A 13 -1.11 -17.37 6.79
CA ASP A 13 0.31 -17.66 6.98
C ASP A 13 0.86 -18.74 6.02
N ASP A 14 -0.01 -19.58 5.45
CA ASP A 14 0.33 -20.62 4.47
C ASP A 14 0.22 -20.15 3.01
N THR A 15 -0.24 -18.91 2.77
CA THR A 15 -0.31 -18.33 1.43
C THR A 15 1.09 -18.04 0.89
N ASN A 16 1.50 -18.72 -0.18
CA ASN A 16 2.77 -18.42 -0.86
C ASN A 16 2.64 -17.15 -1.72
N LEU A 17 3.09 -16.02 -1.18
CA LEU A 17 3.10 -14.73 -1.87
C LEU A 17 4.35 -14.59 -2.76
N GLU A 18 4.16 -14.18 -4.02
CA GLU A 18 5.24 -13.94 -4.98
C GLU A 18 5.14 -12.55 -5.61
N LEU A 19 6.29 -11.88 -5.81
CA LEU A 19 6.34 -10.60 -6.50
C LEU A 19 6.52 -10.82 -8.00
N ALA A 20 5.44 -10.68 -8.77
CA ALA A 20 5.47 -10.85 -10.23
C ALA A 20 5.86 -9.56 -10.99
N ALA A 21 5.53 -8.38 -10.46
CA ALA A 21 5.81 -7.10 -11.10
C ALA A 21 5.88 -5.94 -10.08
N TYR A 22 6.57 -4.86 -10.45
CA TYR A 22 6.50 -3.59 -9.73
C TYR A 22 6.66 -2.41 -10.71
N THR A 23 6.00 -1.30 -10.42
CA THR A 23 6.15 -0.04 -11.16
C THR A 23 5.82 1.15 -10.26
N THR A 24 6.02 2.36 -10.75
CA THR A 24 5.57 3.59 -10.09
C THR A 24 4.15 3.95 -10.56
N CYS A 25 3.45 4.82 -9.82
CA CYS A 25 2.17 5.37 -10.29
C CYS A 25 2.29 6.33 -11.49
N GLY A 26 3.52 6.69 -11.89
CA GLY A 26 3.79 7.65 -12.97
C GLY A 26 3.74 9.13 -12.54
N GLY A 27 3.64 9.42 -11.23
CA GLY A 27 3.46 10.78 -10.72
C GLY A 27 2.09 11.35 -11.06
N CYS A 28 1.72 12.52 -10.52
CA CYS A 28 0.41 13.13 -10.79
C CYS A 28 0.24 13.40 -12.30
N PRO A 29 -0.85 12.94 -12.95
CA PRO A 29 -2.14 12.52 -12.37
C PRO A 29 -2.30 11.01 -12.06
N GLY A 30 -1.25 10.22 -12.16
CA GLY A 30 -1.27 8.76 -11.99
C GLY A 30 -1.15 8.04 -13.33
N GLY A 31 -0.24 8.48 -14.22
CA GLY A 31 -0.17 7.99 -15.60
C GLY A 31 -0.09 6.46 -15.76
N ASN A 32 0.49 5.76 -14.79
CA ASN A 32 0.59 4.30 -14.82
C ASN A 32 -0.59 3.59 -14.14
N ILE A 33 -1.44 4.29 -13.39
CA ILE A 33 -2.62 3.71 -12.70
C ILE A 33 -3.61 3.13 -13.71
N GLU A 34 -3.62 3.64 -14.94
CA GLU A 34 -4.43 3.09 -16.01
C GLU A 34 -3.78 1.84 -16.64
N HIS A 35 -2.62 1.95 -17.28
CA HIS A 35 -2.11 0.85 -18.10
C HIS A 35 -1.44 -0.28 -17.30
N ALA A 36 -0.79 0.04 -16.17
CA ALA A 36 -0.01 -0.96 -15.45
C ALA A 36 -0.84 -2.12 -14.87
N PRO A 37 -2.03 -1.88 -14.25
CA PRO A 37 -2.89 -2.99 -13.81
C PRO A 37 -3.29 -3.92 -14.95
N GLU A 38 -3.57 -3.39 -16.13
CA GLU A 38 -3.96 -4.19 -17.30
C GLU A 38 -2.83 -5.14 -17.71
N GLU A 39 -1.59 -4.64 -17.78
CA GLU A 39 -0.42 -5.45 -18.10
C GLU A 39 -0.08 -6.46 -16.99
N MET A 40 -0.23 -6.07 -15.72
CA MET A 40 -0.06 -6.97 -14.59
C MET A 40 -1.02 -8.16 -14.67
N ILE A 41 -2.30 -7.90 -14.96
CA ILE A 41 -3.33 -8.95 -15.10
C ILE A 41 -3.03 -9.87 -16.27
N LYS A 42 -2.60 -9.33 -17.42
CA LYS A 42 -2.18 -10.15 -18.58
C LYS A 42 -1.04 -11.12 -18.25
N ASN A 43 -0.22 -10.78 -17.25
CA ASN A 43 0.90 -11.60 -16.77
C ASN A 43 0.56 -12.43 -15.51
N GLY A 44 -0.72 -12.57 -15.16
CA GLY A 44 -1.16 -13.48 -14.10
C GLY A 44 -1.11 -12.90 -12.69
N VAL A 45 -1.04 -11.58 -12.52
CA VAL A 45 -1.16 -10.96 -11.19
C VAL A 45 -2.59 -11.11 -10.67
N GLU A 46 -2.72 -11.59 -9.43
CA GLU A 46 -4.01 -11.85 -8.77
C GLU A 46 -4.43 -10.74 -7.79
N VAL A 47 -3.47 -9.95 -7.31
CA VAL A 47 -3.70 -8.84 -6.38
C VAL A 47 -2.68 -7.72 -6.59
N ILE A 48 -3.11 -6.47 -6.47
CA ILE A 48 -2.23 -5.31 -6.61
C ILE A 48 -2.08 -4.62 -5.25
N HIS A 49 -0.83 -4.35 -4.85
CA HIS A 49 -0.54 -3.51 -3.69
C HIS A 49 -0.18 -2.09 -4.11
N LEU A 50 -0.79 -1.09 -3.48
CA LEU A 50 -0.31 0.29 -3.50
C LEU A 50 0.76 0.45 -2.41
N ALA A 51 2.00 0.76 -2.77
CA ALA A 51 3.13 0.76 -1.83
C ALA A 51 2.90 1.64 -0.58
N THR A 52 3.48 1.23 0.56
CA THR A 52 3.45 2.02 1.83
C THR A 52 3.93 3.46 1.64
N GLY A 53 4.81 3.72 0.67
CA GLY A 53 5.23 5.07 0.28
C GLY A 53 4.09 6.02 -0.08
N LEU A 54 2.94 5.53 -0.56
CA LEU A 54 1.77 6.37 -0.83
C LEU A 54 1.15 6.92 0.46
N VAL A 55 1.27 6.22 1.60
CA VAL A 55 0.66 6.63 2.88
C VAL A 55 1.63 7.34 3.82
N VAL A 56 2.95 7.25 3.58
CA VAL A 56 4.01 7.90 4.37
C VAL A 56 4.81 8.97 3.60
N GLY A 57 4.35 9.37 2.41
CA GLY A 57 5.00 10.41 1.61
C GLY A 57 4.97 11.80 2.27
N TYR A 58 5.64 12.79 1.68
CA TYR A 58 5.71 14.16 2.21
C TYR A 58 5.15 15.19 1.21
N PRO A 59 3.83 15.31 1.05
CA PRO A 59 2.75 14.66 1.83
C PRO A 59 2.37 13.26 1.31
N PRO A 60 1.57 12.47 2.07
CA PRO A 60 0.98 11.25 1.54
C PRO A 60 0.16 11.54 0.28
N CYS A 61 0.05 10.55 -0.60
CA CYS A 61 -0.67 10.71 -1.85
C CYS A 61 -2.16 10.93 -1.56
N PRO A 62 -2.73 12.09 -1.95
CA PRO A 62 -4.13 12.40 -1.69
C PRO A 62 -5.09 11.57 -2.56
N TYR A 63 -4.56 10.87 -3.58
CA TYR A 63 -5.34 10.07 -4.53
C TYR A 63 -5.30 8.57 -4.21
N THR A 64 -4.73 8.15 -3.07
CA THR A 64 -4.60 6.73 -2.72
C THR A 64 -5.95 5.99 -2.75
N THR A 65 -6.98 6.56 -2.10
CA THR A 65 -8.35 6.01 -2.10
C THR A 65 -8.92 5.91 -3.52
N TYR A 66 -8.77 6.99 -4.30
CA TYR A 66 -9.28 7.02 -5.67
C TYR A 66 -8.57 6.01 -6.58
N PHE A 67 -7.24 5.89 -6.49
CA PHE A 67 -6.47 4.91 -7.25
C PHE A 67 -6.89 3.48 -6.92
N LYS A 68 -7.08 3.16 -5.63
CA LYS A 68 -7.63 1.87 -5.21
C LYS A 68 -8.97 1.60 -5.88
N GLN A 69 -9.94 2.51 -5.70
CA GLN A 69 -11.29 2.37 -6.26
C GLN A 69 -11.29 2.27 -7.79
N PHE A 70 -10.49 3.09 -8.47
CA PHE A 70 -10.39 3.08 -9.92
C PHE A 70 -9.89 1.74 -10.45
N ILE A 71 -8.83 1.19 -9.84
CA ILE A 71 -8.26 -0.09 -10.26
C ILE A 71 -9.25 -1.22 -10.00
N GLU A 72 -9.86 -1.26 -8.81
CA GLU A 72 -10.87 -2.27 -8.46
C GLU A 72 -12.09 -2.20 -9.39
N GLU A 73 -12.59 -1.01 -9.68
CA GLU A 73 -13.76 -0.82 -10.51
C GLU A 73 -13.47 -1.14 -11.99
N LYS A 74 -12.37 -0.64 -12.54
CA LYS A 74 -12.05 -0.81 -13.97
C LYS A 74 -11.57 -2.23 -14.29
N TYR A 75 -10.74 -2.81 -13.44
CA TYR A 75 -10.03 -4.07 -13.73
C TYR A 75 -10.56 -5.28 -12.96
N LYS A 76 -11.47 -5.07 -12.01
CA LYS A 76 -12.10 -6.14 -11.21
C LYS A 76 -11.07 -7.04 -10.50
N ILE A 77 -9.96 -6.43 -10.06
CA ILE A 77 -8.88 -7.07 -9.29
C ILE A 77 -8.82 -6.49 -7.88
N PRO A 78 -8.57 -7.29 -6.82
CA PRO A 78 -8.38 -6.77 -5.47
C PRO A 78 -7.18 -5.82 -5.39
N VAL A 79 -7.34 -4.75 -4.60
CA VAL A 79 -6.25 -3.80 -4.34
C VAL A 79 -6.05 -3.61 -2.84
N VAL A 80 -4.82 -3.78 -2.36
CA VAL A 80 -4.45 -3.59 -0.94
C VAL A 80 -3.59 -2.35 -0.81
N VAL A 81 -3.87 -1.51 0.19
CA VAL A 81 -3.03 -0.34 0.50
C VAL A 81 -1.92 -0.78 1.46
N GLY A 82 -0.70 -0.45 1.09
CA GLY A 82 0.52 -0.77 1.81
C GLY A 82 1.27 -1.98 1.28
N THR A 83 2.52 -2.11 1.71
CA THR A 83 3.36 -3.29 1.51
C THR A 83 4.05 -3.66 2.82
N HIS A 84 5.13 -2.98 3.20
CA HIS A 84 5.82 -3.20 4.47
C HIS A 84 5.19 -2.37 5.61
N PRO A 85 5.46 -2.70 6.89
CA PRO A 85 5.06 -1.88 8.04
C PRO A 85 5.51 -0.42 7.92
N ILE A 86 4.73 0.52 8.45
CA ILE A 86 5.14 1.93 8.55
C ILE A 86 6.37 2.04 9.46
N PRO A 87 7.55 2.48 8.96
CA PRO A 87 8.73 2.72 9.78
C PRO A 87 8.44 3.66 10.96
N GLN A 88 9.07 3.40 12.10
CA GLN A 88 8.86 4.17 13.33
C GLN A 88 9.19 5.66 13.13
N LYS A 89 10.25 6.00 12.40
CA LYS A 89 10.62 7.39 12.10
C LYS A 89 9.53 8.16 11.34
N TYR A 90 8.83 7.49 10.43
CA TYR A 90 7.73 8.09 9.67
C TYR A 90 6.47 8.18 10.51
N TRP A 91 6.16 7.14 11.29
CA TRP A 91 5.06 7.19 12.24
C TRP A 91 5.14 8.39 13.17
N LEU A 92 6.28 8.58 13.84
CA LEU A 92 6.45 9.67 14.81
C LEU A 92 6.31 11.05 14.17
N THR A 93 6.79 11.21 12.95
CA THR A 93 6.69 12.48 12.20
C THR A 93 5.24 12.76 11.80
N HIS A 94 4.58 11.79 11.19
CA HIS A 94 3.19 11.93 10.75
C HIS A 94 2.19 12.04 11.90
N GLN A 95 2.47 11.41 13.05
CA GLN A 95 1.67 11.58 14.27
C GLN A 95 1.71 13.04 14.76
N LYS A 96 2.88 13.67 14.76
CA LYS A 96 3.02 15.10 15.10
C LYS A 96 2.33 16.02 14.09
N LEU A 97 2.38 15.65 12.82
CA LEU A 97 1.72 16.35 11.73
C LEU A 97 0.21 16.08 11.64
N LYS A 98 -0.33 15.18 12.48
CA LYS A 98 -1.74 14.80 12.50
C LYS A 98 -2.22 14.25 11.14
N THR A 99 -1.31 13.64 10.39
CA THR A 99 -1.54 13.25 8.99
C THR A 99 -2.68 12.27 8.83
N TRP A 100 -2.83 11.36 9.79
CA TRP A 100 -3.81 10.26 9.72
C TRP A 100 -4.99 10.44 10.69
N GLU A 101 -5.33 11.66 11.12
CA GLU A 101 -6.39 11.86 12.14
C GLU A 101 -7.80 11.45 11.68
N SER A 102 -8.08 11.39 10.38
CA SER A 102 -9.40 11.00 9.88
C SER A 102 -9.60 9.48 9.90
N GLU A 103 -10.87 9.06 10.03
CA GLU A 103 -11.26 7.65 9.97
C GLU A 103 -10.79 6.97 8.67
N GLU A 104 -10.96 7.65 7.53
CA GLU A 104 -10.47 7.16 6.23
C GLU A 104 -8.97 6.85 6.26
N TRP A 105 -8.15 7.73 6.84
CA TRP A 105 -6.72 7.49 6.94
C TRP A 105 -6.38 6.37 7.91
N GLN A 106 -7.10 6.25 9.03
CA GLN A 106 -6.93 5.13 9.97
C GLN A 106 -7.21 3.79 9.28
N GLU A 107 -8.27 3.71 8.46
CA GLU A 107 -8.58 2.53 7.65
C GLU A 107 -7.50 2.24 6.61
N LEU A 108 -7.01 3.26 5.90
CA LEU A 108 -5.97 3.11 4.88
C LEU A 108 -4.65 2.58 5.45
N ILE A 109 -4.24 3.05 6.63
CA ILE A 109 -2.96 2.65 7.22
C ILE A 109 -3.05 1.37 8.05
N ALA A 110 -4.25 0.93 8.46
CA ALA A 110 -4.44 -0.21 9.35
C ALA A 110 -3.66 -1.47 8.92
N PRO A 111 -3.62 -1.87 7.63
CA PRO A 111 -2.83 -3.03 7.20
C PRO A 111 -1.32 -2.86 7.42
N THR A 112 -0.82 -1.63 7.47
CA THR A 112 0.61 -1.33 7.62
C THR A 112 1.00 -0.87 9.02
N LEU A 113 0.04 -0.69 9.92
CA LEU A 113 0.28 -0.21 11.28
C LEU A 113 0.57 -1.40 12.21
N PHE A 114 1.85 -1.57 12.53
CA PHE A 114 2.34 -2.67 13.37
C PHE A 114 2.80 -2.19 14.75
N ASN A 115 3.12 -3.15 15.63
CA ASN A 115 3.74 -2.86 16.93
C ASN A 115 5.08 -2.10 16.75
N GLU A 116 5.51 -1.38 17.78
CA GLU A 116 6.73 -0.56 17.74
C GLU A 116 8.00 -1.35 17.42
N GLN A 117 8.14 -2.56 17.97
CA GLN A 117 9.32 -3.41 17.73
C GLN A 117 9.47 -3.75 16.24
N THR A 118 8.38 -4.11 15.56
CA THR A 118 8.37 -4.33 14.12
C THR A 118 8.63 -3.03 13.38
N ARG A 119 7.98 -1.91 13.75
CA ARG A 119 8.21 -0.64 13.03
C ARG A 119 9.67 -0.16 13.10
N LEU A 120 10.37 -0.42 14.21
CA LEU A 120 11.78 -0.12 14.39
C LEU A 120 12.70 -0.97 13.49
N SER A 121 12.30 -2.18 13.09
CA SER A 121 13.12 -3.02 12.18
C SER A 121 13.08 -2.54 10.72
N TYR A 122 12.20 -1.58 10.40
CA TYR A 122 12.02 -0.99 9.07
C TYR A 122 12.49 0.47 8.97
N ASP A 123 13.15 1.00 10.01
CA ASP A 123 13.74 2.34 10.00
C ASP A 123 14.97 2.48 9.09
#